data_AF-A0AAU9D283-F1
#
_entry.id   AF-A0AAU9D283-F1
#
_cell.length_a   1.000
_cell.length_b   1.000
_cell.length_c   1.000
_cell.angle_alpha   90.00
_cell.angle_beta   90.00
_cell.angle_gamma   90.00
#
_symmetry.space_group_name_H-M   'P 1'
#
loop_
_entity.id
_entity.type
_entity.pdbx_description
1 polymer ?
#
loop_
_entity_poly.entity_id
_entity_poly.type
_entity_poly.pdbx_seq_one_letter_code
_entity_poly.pdbx_strand_id
1 'polypeptide(L)' 'MKITKEPNELAGYLKAHNITQRYIAELIGKSAVTVNHKIYGKSFFNQDEISILVDSLGIPIELFLNSRQKKED' A
#
# COMPACT_ATOMS: atom_id res chain seq x y z
N MET A 1 -5.77 -23.26 -5.27
CA MET A 1 -5.19 -22.24 -6.18
C MET A 1 -4.34 -21.29 -5.33
N LYS A 2 -3.00 -21.38 -5.41
CA LYS A 2 -2.11 -20.45 -4.70
C LYS A 2 -2.02 -19.18 -5.56
N ILE A 3 -2.68 -18.11 -5.14
CA ILE A 3 -2.48 -16.80 -5.77
C ILE A 3 -1.10 -16.32 -5.31
N THR A 4 -0.05 -16.67 -6.05
CA THR A 4 1.22 -15.97 -5.94
C THR A 4 1.02 -14.61 -6.58
N LYS A 5 0.52 -13.64 -5.80
CA LYS A 5 0.51 -12.24 -6.20
C LYS A 5 1.96 -11.83 -6.39
N GLU A 6 2.32 -11.41 -7.61
CA GLU A 6 3.49 -10.57 -7.84
C GLU A 6 3.58 -9.54 -6.70
N PRO A 7 4.74 -9.39 -6.05
CA PRO A 7 4.86 -8.46 -4.93
C PRO A 7 4.48 -7.07 -5.43
N ASN A 8 3.36 -6.51 -4.92
CA ASN A 8 3.08 -5.10 -5.12
C ASN A 8 4.35 -4.34 -4.70
N GLU A 9 4.88 -3.49 -5.58
CA GLU A 9 6.07 -2.67 -5.36
C GLU A 9 5.97 -1.92 -4.02
N LEU A 10 4.78 -1.43 -3.66
CA LEU A 10 4.52 -0.85 -2.34
C LEU A 10 4.74 -1.86 -1.21
N ALA A 11 4.19 -3.07 -1.31
CA ALA A 11 4.41 -4.11 -0.30
C ALA A 11 5.90 -4.50 -0.17
N GLY A 12 6.63 -4.52 -1.29
CA GLY A 12 8.07 -4.74 -1.33
C GLY A 12 8.84 -3.63 -0.61
N TYR A 13 8.53 -2.37 -0.91
CA TYR A 13 9.13 -1.20 -0.27
C TYR A 13 8.89 -1.22 1.25
N LEU A 14 7.66 -1.46 1.68
CA LEU A 14 7.30 -1.51 3.10
C LEU A 14 8.09 -2.57 3.85
N LYS A 15 8.25 -3.76 3.25
CA LYS A 15 9.05 -4.85 3.82
C LYS A 15 10.53 -4.47 3.93
N ALA A 16 11.09 -3.85 2.89
CA ALA A 16 12.50 -3.43 2.88
C ALA A 16 12.81 -2.35 3.93
N HIS A 17 11.84 -1.51 4.26
CA HIS A 17 11.98 -0.43 5.25
C HIS A 17 11.46 -0.79 6.65
N ASN A 18 11.13 -2.07 6.90
CA ASN A 18 10.53 -2.55 8.16
C ASN A 18 9.26 -1.79 8.58
N ILE A 19 8.50 -1.26 7.61
CA ILE A 19 7.26 -0.55 7.85
C ILE A 19 6.13 -1.58 7.94
N THR A 20 5.51 -1.67 9.12
CA THR A 20 4.42 -2.62 9.34
C THR A 20 3.07 -2.06 8.88
N GLN A 21 2.16 -2.94 8.46
CA GLN A 21 0.78 -2.55 8.11
C GLN A 21 0.03 -1.93 9.29
N ARG A 22 0.36 -2.36 10.52
CA ARG A 22 -0.19 -1.79 11.75
C ARG A 22 0.26 -0.35 11.94
N TYR A 23 1.55 -0.06 11.73
CA TYR A 23 2.07 1.29 11.85
C TYR A 23 1.43 2.24 10.82
N ILE A 24 1.28 1.80 9.57
CA ILE A 24 0.54 2.56 8.55
C ILE A 24 -0.89 2.81 9.02
N ALA A 25 -1.58 1.78 9.51
CA ALA A 25 -2.96 1.86 9.98
C ALA A 25 -3.12 2.90 11.11
N GLU A 26 -2.21 2.90 12.08
CA GLU A 26 -2.15 3.89 13.16
C GLU A 26 -1.91 5.31 12.59
N LEU A 27 -1.00 5.46 11.63
CA LEU A 27 -0.63 6.74 11.03
C LEU A 27 -1.79 7.38 10.23
N ILE A 28 -2.55 6.60 9.46
CA ILE A 28 -3.65 7.11 8.62
C ILE A 28 -5.04 6.96 9.28
N GLY A 29 -5.09 6.53 10.54
CA GLY A 29 -6.35 6.36 11.28
C GLY A 29 -7.30 5.32 10.67
N LYS A 30 -6.76 4.19 10.20
CA LYS A 30 -7.52 3.09 9.57
C LYS A 30 -7.29 1.76 10.29
N SER A 31 -8.07 0.74 9.93
CA SER A 31 -7.79 -0.63 10.38
C SER A 31 -6.67 -1.28 9.58
N ALA A 32 -5.95 -2.23 10.18
CA ALA A 32 -4.94 -3.03 9.48
C ALA A 32 -5.54 -3.78 8.27
N VAL A 33 -6.81 -4.21 8.35
CA VAL A 33 -7.53 -4.85 7.24
C VAL A 33 -7.75 -3.88 6.09
N THR A 34 -8.15 -2.64 6.39
CA THR A 34 -8.31 -1.58 5.38
C THR A 34 -6.98 -1.28 4.70
N VAL A 35 -5.89 -1.16 5.46
CA VAL A 35 -4.54 -0.96 4.91
C VAL A 35 -4.12 -2.14 4.05
N ASN A 36 -4.36 -3.37 4.49
CA ASN A 36 -4.10 -4.57 3.69
C ASN A 36 -4.85 -4.54 2.36
N HIS A 37 -6.14 -4.18 2.38
CA HIS A 37 -6.93 -4.03 1.16
C HIS A 37 -6.38 -2.94 0.23
N LYS A 38 -5.91 -1.81 0.77
CA LYS A 38 -5.28 -0.75 -0.02
C LYS A 38 -3.95 -1.18 -0.62
N ILE A 39 -3.07 -1.80 0.18
CA ILE A 39 -1.80 -2.35 -0.29
C ILE A 39 -2.03 -3.44 -1.35
N TYR A 40 -3.07 -4.26 -1.25
CA TYR A 40 -3.25 -5.35 -2.22
C TYR A 40 -4.27 -5.05 -3.33
N GLY A 41 -4.60 -3.77 -3.53
CA GLY A 41 -5.41 -3.28 -4.65
C GLY A 41 -6.91 -3.57 -4.57
N LYS A 42 -7.43 -3.98 -3.41
CA LYS A 42 -8.87 -4.15 -3.17
C LYS A 42 -9.59 -2.82 -2.88
N SER A 43 -8.84 -1.80 -2.49
CA SER A 43 -9.30 -0.41 -2.31
C SER A 43 -8.15 0.55 -2.61
N PHE A 44 -8.41 1.85 -2.73
CA PHE A 44 -7.39 2.84 -3.06
C PHE A 44 -7.01 3.69 -1.85
N PHE A 45 -5.75 4.15 -1.79
CA PHE A 45 -5.38 5.27 -0.93
C PHE A 45 -5.95 6.56 -1.53
N ASN A 46 -6.47 7.44 -0.68
CA ASN A 46 -6.88 8.78 -1.11
C ASN A 46 -5.69 9.75 -1.05
N GLN A 47 -5.89 10.99 -1.52
CA GLN A 47 -4.82 11.99 -1.59
C GLN A 47 -4.24 12.33 -0.21
N ASP A 48 -5.07 12.49 0.82
CA ASP A 48 -4.62 12.82 2.17
C ASP A 48 -3.78 11.69 2.78
N GLU A 49 -4.23 10.44 2.62
CA GLU A 49 -3.50 9.25 3.05
C GLU A 49 -2.17 9.12 2.32
N ILE A 50 -2.13 9.39 1.01
CA ILE A 50 -0.88 9.37 0.22
C ILE A 50 0.06 10.46 0.73
N SER A 51 -0.41 11.70 0.94
CA SER A 51 0.42 12.78 1.45
C SER A 51 1.05 12.42 2.80
N ILE A 52 0.25 11.92 3.76
CA ILE A 52 0.74 11.49 5.07
C ILE A 52 1.84 10.43 4.92
N LEU A 53 1.65 9.45 4.04
CA LEU A 53 2.58 8.35 3.85
C LEU A 53 3.88 8.77 3.13
N VAL A 54 3.78 9.68 2.17
CA VAL A 54 4.95 10.28 1.50
C VAL A 54 5.73 11.13 2.51
N ASP A 55 5.06 12.03 3.22
CA ASP A 55 5.69 12.99 4.12
C ASP A 55 6.28 12.33 5.38
N SER A 56 5.57 11.34 5.95
CA SER A 56 5.97 10.73 7.23
C SER A 56 6.92 9.54 7.05
N LEU A 57 6.78 8.80 5.95
CA LEU A 57 7.51 7.53 5.75
C LEU A 57 8.49 7.59 4.56
N GLY A 58 8.52 8.69 3.81
CA GLY A 58 9.38 8.83 2.64
C GLY A 58 9.04 7.86 1.51
N ILE A 59 7.81 7.34 1.47
CA ILE A 59 7.38 6.40 0.44
C ILE A 59 7.31 7.16 -0.89
N PRO A 60 8.02 6.71 -1.95
CA PRO A 60 7.95 7.34 -3.27
C PRO A 60 6.51 7.35 -3.81
N ILE A 61 6.06 8.50 -4.31
CA ILE A 61 4.67 8.70 -4.74
C ILE A 61 4.28 7.75 -5.90
N GLU A 62 5.25 7.35 -6.72
CA GLU A 62 5.07 6.44 -7.87
C GLU A 62 4.51 5.08 -7.45
N LEU A 63 4.83 4.63 -6.23
CA LEU A 63 4.36 3.36 -5.67
C LEU A 63 2.85 3.33 -5.41
N PHE A 64 2.19 4.50 -5.35
CA PHE A 64 0.74 4.61 -5.22
C PHE A 64 0.03 4.68 -6.58
N LEU A 65 0.74 5.11 -7.63
CA LEU A 65 0.21 5.30 -8.98
C LEU A 65 0.11 3.99 -9.79
N ASN A 66 0.96 3.00 -9.47
CA ASN A 66 1.05 1.71 -10.18
C ASN A 66 -0.01 0.67 -9.78
N SER A 67 -0.98 1.01 -8.92
CA SER A 67 -2.02 0.06 -8.45
C SER A 67 -3.03 -0.37 -9.54
N ARG A 68 -2.89 0.11 -10.79
CA ARG A 68 -3.56 -0.43 -11.98
C ARG A 68 -2.69 -1.47 -12.70
N GLN A 69 -2.57 -2.69 -12.18
CA GLN A 69 -2.07 -3.80 -13.02
C GLN A 69 -3.10 -4.93 -13.16
N LYS A 70 -3.71 -4.89 -14.36
CA LYS A 70 -4.31 -5.96 -15.17
C LYS A 70 -5.40 -6.86 -14.57
N LYS A 71 -6.65 -6.58 -14.97
CA LYS A 71 -7.53 -7.66 -15.45
C LYS A 71 -7.05 -7.98 -16.87
N GLU A 72 -6.44 -9.15 -17.07
CA GLU A 72 -6.44 -9.78 -18.39
C GLU A 72 -7.76 -10.55 -18.50
N ASP A 73 -8.47 -10.32 -19.62
CA ASP A 73 -9.75 -10.92 -20.00
C ASP A 73 -9.66 -12.44 -20.20
#